data_AF-A0A1E5KWS5-F1
#
_entry.id   AF-A0A1E5KWS5-F1
#
_cell.length_a   1.000
_cell.length_b   1.000
_cell.length_c   1.000
_cell.angle_alpha   90.00
_cell.angle_beta   90.00
_cell.angle_gamma   90.00
#
_symmetry.space_group_name_H-M   'P 1'
#
loop_
_entity.id
_entity.type
_entity.pdbx_description
1 polymer ?
#
loop_
_entity_poly.entity_id
_entity_poly.type
_entity_poly.pdbx_seq_one_letter_code
_entity_poly.pdbx_strand_id
1 'polypeptide(L)'
;MNKFIIHYLKIERKQTMNLLDKFLNKRNLTRQQLSNISGYSTGRLFDYNNKELNKYPVALLRTLAKISSMSLTDTLKELEEIEASYDSLLGFRKLLEQYELSFPDLEFELYCTIKDLESLKVKVEPFTFNRFEEEGHNNIASDCRKAMENAISMLSEALENVRKGKAPFEDEEI
;
A
#
# COMPACT_ATOMS: atom_id res chain seq x y z
N MET A 1 24.67 -26.45 -35.36
CA MET A 1 25.60 -25.60 -34.59
C MET A 1 24.81 -24.46 -33.96
N ASN A 2 24.96 -24.29 -32.65
CA ASN A 2 24.02 -23.70 -31.70
C ASN A 2 23.47 -22.30 -32.03
N LYS A 3 22.14 -22.19 -32.14
CA LYS A 3 21.40 -20.94 -31.90
C LYS A 3 21.16 -20.83 -30.38
N PHE A 4 21.95 -20.02 -29.69
CA PHE A 4 21.64 -19.63 -28.32
C PHE A 4 20.45 -18.67 -28.35
N ILE A 5 19.25 -19.21 -28.11
CA ILE A 5 18.07 -18.43 -27.74
C ILE A 5 18.29 -18.01 -26.30
N ILE A 6 18.77 -16.78 -26.10
CA ILE A 6 18.72 -16.16 -24.77
C ILE A 6 17.24 -15.81 -24.53
N HIS A 7 16.56 -16.72 -23.83
CA HIS A 7 15.32 -16.39 -23.13
C HIS A 7 15.66 -15.24 -22.17
N TYR A 8 15.27 -14.02 -22.53
CA TYR A 8 15.14 -12.96 -21.53
C TYR A 8 14.01 -13.41 -20.60
N LEU A 9 14.40 -14.04 -19.50
CA LEU A 9 13.61 -14.08 -18.28
C LEU A 9 13.30 -12.62 -17.98
N LYS A 10 12.08 -12.20 -18.30
CA LYS A 10 11.43 -11.07 -17.64
C LYS A 10 11.39 -11.46 -16.16
N ILE A 11 12.48 -11.17 -15.46
CA ILE A 11 12.47 -11.12 -14.01
C ILE A 11 11.48 -10.00 -13.73
N GLU A 12 10.24 -10.37 -13.44
CA GLU A 12 9.32 -9.50 -12.73
C GLU A 12 10.10 -9.04 -11.51
N ARG A 13 10.64 -7.82 -11.58
CA ARG A 13 11.18 -7.14 -10.41
C ARG A 13 9.98 -6.96 -9.51
N LYS A 14 9.73 -7.94 -8.64
CA LYS A 14 8.95 -7.76 -7.42
C LYS A 14 9.59 -6.53 -6.79
N GLN A 15 8.91 -5.39 -6.87
CA GLN A 15 9.45 -4.12 -6.42
C GLN A 15 9.74 -4.33 -4.93
N THR A 16 11.03 -4.47 -4.57
CA THR A 16 11.38 -4.76 -3.18
C THR A 16 10.97 -3.53 -2.40
N MET A 17 9.93 -3.69 -1.58
CA MET A 17 9.41 -2.63 -0.75
C MET A 17 10.54 -2.21 0.18
N ASN A 18 11.12 -1.03 -0.07
CA ASN A 18 12.25 -0.47 0.68
C ASN A 18 11.72 0.65 1.58
N LEU A 19 10.75 0.31 2.43
CA LEU A 19 9.94 1.28 3.17
C LEU A 19 10.82 2.13 4.10
N LEU A 20 11.67 1.47 4.89
CA LEU A 20 12.55 2.13 5.84
C LEU A 20 13.53 3.08 5.13
N ASP A 21 14.18 2.60 4.07
CA ASP A 21 15.15 3.41 3.33
C ASP A 21 14.48 4.60 2.65
N LYS A 22 13.28 4.45 2.07
CA LYS A 22 12.55 5.59 1.50
C LYS A 22 12.24 6.65 2.55
N PHE A 23 11.77 6.24 3.74
CA PHE A 23 11.48 7.16 4.83
C PHE A 23 12.73 7.92 5.29
N LEU A 24 13.85 7.21 5.46
CA LEU A 24 15.12 7.81 5.89
C LEU A 24 15.71 8.74 4.82
N ASN A 25 15.69 8.32 3.55
CA ASN A 25 16.25 9.08 2.44
C ASN A 25 15.55 10.43 2.22
N LYS A 26 14.23 10.51 2.45
CA LYS A 26 13.49 11.80 2.41
C LYS A 26 14.06 12.85 3.38
N ARG A 27 14.83 12.43 4.38
CA ARG A 27 15.43 13.29 5.41
C ARG A 27 16.96 13.26 5.40
N ASN A 28 17.57 12.73 4.34
CA ASN A 28 19.02 12.52 4.26
C ASN A 28 19.58 11.70 5.45
N LEU A 29 18.77 10.77 5.97
CA LEU A 29 19.17 9.84 7.01
C LEU A 29 19.53 8.49 6.40
N THR A 30 20.32 7.73 7.14
CA THR A 30 20.78 6.39 6.76
C THR A 30 20.44 5.36 7.83
N ARG A 31 20.32 4.09 7.44
CA ARG A 31 20.19 2.99 8.41
C ARG A 31 21.36 2.91 9.38
N GLN A 32 22.54 3.37 8.99
CA GLN A 32 23.69 3.42 9.90
C GLN A 32 23.47 4.41 11.04
N GLN A 33 22.97 5.61 10.75
CA GLN A 33 22.61 6.59 11.78
C GLN A 33 21.50 6.05 12.69
N LEU A 34 20.51 5.37 12.11
CA LEU A 34 19.44 4.72 12.87
C LEU A 34 19.99 3.62 13.79
N SER A 35 20.90 2.78 13.29
CA SER A 35 21.55 1.71 14.06
C SER A 35 22.30 2.27 15.27
N ASN A 36 23.08 3.33 15.08
CA ASN A 36 23.86 3.97 16.14
C ASN A 36 22.99 4.53 17.28
N ILE A 37 21.78 5.03 16.97
CA ILE A 37 20.88 5.64 17.97
C ILE A 37 20.00 4.59 18.65
N SER A 38 19.54 3.59 17.90
CA SER A 38 18.54 2.62 18.36
C SER A 38 19.12 1.39 19.04
N GLY A 39 20.39 1.08 18.77
CA GLY A 39 20.99 -0.20 19.14
C GLY A 39 20.52 -1.39 18.30
N TYR A 40 19.70 -1.17 17.25
CA TYR A 40 19.36 -2.23 16.30
C TYR A 40 20.57 -2.59 15.44
N SER A 41 20.82 -3.89 15.25
CA SER A 41 21.83 -4.35 14.31
C SER A 41 21.46 -3.98 12.87
N THR A 42 22.47 -3.82 12.02
CA THR A 42 22.29 -3.56 10.58
C THR A 42 21.45 -4.64 9.91
N GLY A 43 21.67 -5.92 10.27
CA GLY A 43 20.85 -7.03 9.79
C GLY A 43 19.37 -6.89 10.16
N ARG A 44 19.07 -6.51 11.40
CA ARG A 44 17.68 -6.30 11.84
C ARG A 44 17.00 -5.12 11.14
N LEU A 45 17.74 -4.03 10.89
CA LEU A 45 17.23 -2.90 10.10
C LEU A 45 17.05 -3.26 8.62
N PHE A 46 17.90 -4.12 8.07
CA PHE A 46 17.71 -4.69 6.73
C PHE A 46 16.43 -5.55 6.67
N ASP A 47 16.18 -6.37 7.67
CA ASP A 47 14.95 -7.16 7.75
C ASP A 47 13.71 -6.26 7.83
N TYR A 48 13.75 -5.21 8.65
CA TYR A 48 12.64 -4.25 8.72
C TYR A 48 12.42 -3.53 7.39
N ASN A 49 13.49 -3.15 6.69
CA ASN A 49 13.36 -2.45 5.41
C ASN A 49 12.50 -3.19 4.38
N ASN A 50 12.50 -4.53 4.43
CA ASN A 50 11.76 -5.39 3.50
C ASN A 50 10.40 -5.88 4.05
N LYS A 51 9.98 -5.41 5.22
CA LYS A 51 8.71 -5.80 5.85
C LYS A 51 7.64 -4.75 5.63
N GLU A 52 6.40 -5.23 5.62
CA GLU A 52 5.20 -4.39 5.73
C GLU A 52 5.20 -3.58 7.04
N LEU A 53 4.60 -2.39 7.02
CA LEU A 53 4.53 -1.50 8.17
C LEU A 53 3.81 -2.15 9.36
N ASN A 54 2.85 -3.04 9.10
CA ASN A 54 2.14 -3.79 10.14
C ASN A 54 3.08 -4.68 11.00
N LYS A 55 4.32 -4.94 10.55
CA LYS A 55 5.34 -5.68 11.31
C LYS A 55 6.31 -4.78 12.07
N TYR A 56 6.18 -3.46 11.94
CA TYR A 56 7.08 -2.52 12.60
C TYR A 56 6.68 -2.40 14.07
N PRO A 57 7.60 -2.63 15.02
CA PRO A 57 7.30 -2.43 16.42
C PRO A 57 7.18 -0.93 16.71
N VAL A 58 6.30 -0.56 17.65
CA VAL A 58 6.16 0.82 18.13
C VAL A 58 7.49 1.43 18.59
N ALA A 59 8.40 0.62 19.14
CA ALA A 59 9.76 1.06 19.52
C ALA A 59 10.58 1.58 18.32
N LEU A 60 10.48 0.92 17.16
CA LEU A 60 11.12 1.39 15.93
C LEU A 60 10.48 2.71 15.47
N LEU A 61 9.14 2.80 15.48
CA LEU A 61 8.43 4.04 15.13
C LEU A 61 8.83 5.23 16.02
N ARG A 62 8.94 5.01 17.34
CA ARG A 62 9.41 6.04 18.29
C ARG A 62 10.85 6.49 18.00
N THR A 63 11.70 5.55 17.58
CA THR A 63 13.07 5.87 17.21
C THR A 63 13.11 6.66 15.90
N LEU A 64 12.29 6.27 14.92
CA LEU A 64 12.13 7.01 13.66
C LEU A 64 11.66 8.43 13.91
N ALA A 65 10.62 8.61 14.72
CA ALA A 65 10.11 9.93 15.12
C ALA A 65 11.20 10.78 15.81
N LYS A 66 11.99 10.16 16.70
CA LYS A 66 13.08 10.84 17.41
C LYS A 66 14.20 11.29 16.47
N ILE A 67 14.64 10.43 15.54
CA ILE A 67 15.73 10.76 14.62
C ILE A 67 15.29 11.73 13.52
N SER A 68 14.00 11.72 13.15
CA SER A 68 13.43 12.62 12.15
C SER A 68 12.92 13.94 12.73
N SER A 69 12.95 14.11 14.05
CA SER A 69 12.33 15.27 14.76
C SER A 69 10.85 15.46 14.42
N MET A 70 10.12 14.36 14.25
CA MET A 70 8.68 14.36 13.97
C MET A 70 7.88 13.84 15.16
N SER A 71 6.58 14.12 15.15
CA SER A 71 5.67 13.41 16.04
C SER A 71 5.58 11.93 15.64
N LEU A 72 5.18 11.06 16.58
CA LEU A 72 4.94 9.65 16.29
C LEU A 72 3.83 9.48 15.25
N THR A 73 2.80 10.32 15.30
CA THR A 73 1.66 10.30 14.38
C THR A 73 2.09 10.66 12.96
N ASP A 74 2.84 11.74 12.78
CA ASP A 74 3.31 12.15 11.45
C ASP A 74 4.29 11.14 10.87
N THR A 75 5.10 10.51 11.73
CA THR A 75 6.02 9.43 11.33
C THR A 75 5.26 8.22 10.80
N LEU A 76 4.19 7.82 11.50
CA LEU A 76 3.35 6.71 11.07
C LEU A 76 2.64 7.05 9.76
N LYS A 77 2.01 8.22 9.68
CA LYS A 77 1.30 8.68 8.48
C LYS A 77 2.20 8.68 7.25
N GLU A 78 3.42 9.19 7.35
CA GLU A 78 4.32 9.21 6.20
C GLU A 78 4.79 7.80 5.80
N LEU A 79 4.97 6.89 6.75
CA LEU A 79 5.26 5.50 6.44
C LEU A 79 4.08 4.85 5.71
N GLU A 80 2.85 5.12 6.14
CA GLU A 80 1.63 4.66 5.47
C GLU A 80 1.53 5.22 4.05
N GLU A 81 1.81 6.51 3.84
CA GLU A 81 1.83 7.12 2.49
C GLU A 81 2.88 6.47 1.58
N ILE A 82 4.07 6.17 2.12
CA ILE A 82 5.13 5.48 1.37
C ILE A 82 4.68 4.05 1.02
N GLU A 83 4.11 3.30 1.97
CA GLU A 83 3.63 1.95 1.74
C GLU A 83 2.47 1.93 0.73
N ALA A 84 1.51 2.85 0.86
CA ALA A 84 0.40 3.03 -0.06
C ALA A 84 0.88 3.21 -1.50
N SER A 85 1.97 3.96 -1.72
CA SER A 85 2.54 4.16 -3.07
C SER A 85 3.04 2.89 -3.75
N TYR A 86 3.26 1.81 -3.00
CA TYR A 86 3.64 0.50 -3.53
C TYR A 86 2.49 -0.51 -3.54
N ASP A 87 1.41 -0.22 -2.84
CA ASP A 87 0.28 -1.12 -2.75
C ASP A 87 -0.43 -1.23 -4.12
N SER A 88 -0.86 -2.44 -4.44
CA SER A 88 -1.64 -2.72 -5.65
C SER A 88 -3.03 -2.09 -5.64
N LEU A 89 -3.49 -1.63 -4.47
CA LEU A 89 -4.82 -1.06 -4.22
C LEU A 89 -5.92 -1.97 -4.77
N LEU A 90 -5.81 -3.28 -4.52
CA LEU A 90 -6.74 -4.29 -5.02
C LEU A 90 -6.97 -4.21 -6.55
N GLY A 91 -5.94 -3.86 -7.32
CA GLY A 91 -5.98 -3.76 -8.78
C GLY A 91 -6.09 -2.34 -9.32
N PHE A 92 -6.50 -1.35 -8.49
CA PHE A 92 -6.60 0.05 -8.92
C PHE A 92 -5.26 0.64 -9.35
N ARG A 93 -4.12 0.19 -8.78
CA ARG A 93 -2.79 0.68 -9.18
C ARG A 93 -2.55 0.53 -10.68
N LYS A 94 -2.87 -0.65 -11.23
CA LYS A 94 -2.71 -0.95 -12.67
C LYS A 94 -3.62 -0.08 -13.52
N LEU A 95 -4.87 0.12 -13.08
CA LEU A 95 -5.84 0.96 -13.78
C LEU A 95 -5.37 2.43 -13.83
N LEU A 96 -4.90 2.96 -12.70
CA LEU A 96 -4.40 4.34 -12.61
C LEU A 96 -3.15 4.54 -13.47
N GLU A 97 -2.22 3.59 -13.45
CA GLU A 97 -1.02 3.61 -14.30
C GLU A 97 -1.37 3.55 -15.79
N GLN A 98 -2.34 2.73 -16.19
CA GLN A 98 -2.78 2.59 -17.58
C GLN A 98 -3.30 3.90 -18.17
N TYR A 99 -3.99 4.72 -17.36
CA TYR A 99 -4.57 5.99 -17.80
C TYR A 99 -3.77 7.22 -17.37
N GLU A 100 -2.57 7.02 -16.80
CA GLU A 100 -1.70 8.09 -16.27
C GLU A 100 -2.42 9.01 -15.26
N LEU A 101 -3.29 8.43 -14.43
CA LEU A 101 -4.08 9.13 -13.42
C LEU A 101 -3.44 9.00 -12.04
N SER A 102 -3.65 10.02 -11.20
CA SER A 102 -3.35 9.93 -9.77
C SER A 102 -4.38 10.69 -8.96
N PHE A 103 -4.85 10.07 -7.88
CA PHE A 103 -5.79 10.64 -6.94
C PHE A 103 -5.26 10.41 -5.52
N PRO A 104 -4.21 11.15 -5.09
CA PRO A 104 -3.46 10.83 -3.87
C PRO A 104 -4.32 10.62 -2.61
N ASP A 105 -5.32 11.47 -2.42
CA ASP A 105 -6.21 11.38 -1.25
C ASP A 105 -7.08 10.10 -1.29
N LEU A 106 -7.65 9.76 -2.46
CA LEU A 106 -8.48 8.56 -2.64
C LEU A 106 -7.64 7.28 -2.62
N GLU A 107 -6.44 7.31 -3.19
CA GLU A 107 -5.50 6.19 -3.15
C GLU A 107 -5.11 5.87 -1.71
N PHE A 108 -4.86 6.90 -0.90
CA PHE A 108 -4.53 6.74 0.52
C PHE A 108 -5.73 6.28 1.35
N GLU A 109 -6.92 6.82 1.10
CA GLU A 109 -8.14 6.41 1.79
C GLU A 109 -8.49 4.93 1.50
N LEU A 110 -8.39 4.52 0.23
CA LEU A 110 -8.57 3.13 -0.18
C LEU A 110 -7.55 2.22 0.50
N TYR A 111 -6.27 2.64 0.50
CA TYR A 111 -5.19 1.94 1.19
C TYR A 111 -5.50 1.70 2.68
N CYS A 112 -5.86 2.76 3.41
CA CYS A 112 -6.19 2.67 4.83
C CYS A 112 -7.35 1.70 5.08
N THR A 113 -8.40 1.79 4.26
CA THR A 113 -9.58 0.92 4.39
C THR A 113 -9.22 -0.56 4.17
N ILE A 114 -8.36 -0.85 3.19
CA ILE A 114 -7.84 -2.21 2.94
C ILE A 114 -7.05 -2.71 4.16
N LYS A 115 -6.13 -1.91 4.70
CA LYS A 115 -5.32 -2.31 5.86
C LYS A 115 -6.14 -2.52 7.13
N ASP A 116 -7.18 -1.71 7.34
CA ASP A 116 -8.12 -1.91 8.44
C ASP A 116 -8.83 -3.26 8.32
N LEU A 117 -9.32 -3.62 7.13
CA LEU A 117 -9.94 -4.93 6.87
C LEU A 117 -8.96 -6.11 7.04
N GLU A 118 -7.74 -5.99 6.51
CA GLU A 118 -6.67 -6.99 6.68
C GLU A 118 -6.32 -7.21 8.16
N SER A 119 -6.33 -6.13 8.95
CA SER A 119 -6.07 -6.19 10.40
C SER A 119 -7.13 -7.03 11.14
N LEU A 120 -8.38 -6.97 10.65
CA LEU A 120 -9.52 -7.74 11.14
C LEU A 120 -9.62 -9.14 10.50
N LYS A 121 -8.60 -9.58 9.76
CA LYS A 121 -8.55 -10.87 9.06
C LYS A 121 -9.62 -11.06 7.98
N VAL A 122 -10.17 -9.96 7.47
CA VAL A 122 -11.07 -9.98 6.33
C VAL A 122 -10.23 -9.98 5.07
N LYS A 123 -10.38 -11.03 4.25
CA LYS A 123 -9.73 -11.11 2.95
C LYS A 123 -10.58 -10.35 1.93
N VAL A 124 -9.97 -9.40 1.24
CA VAL A 124 -10.62 -8.68 0.14
C VAL A 124 -9.99 -9.14 -1.17
N GLU A 125 -10.82 -9.59 -2.11
CA GLU A 125 -10.37 -9.97 -3.45
C GLU A 125 -10.11 -8.71 -4.30
N PRO A 126 -9.17 -8.76 -5.27
CA PRO A 126 -8.94 -7.65 -6.19
C PRO A 126 -10.20 -7.30 -7.01
N PHE A 127 -10.40 -6.00 -7.25
CA PHE A 127 -11.43 -5.51 -8.17
C PHE A 127 -11.07 -5.88 -9.62
N THR A 128 -12.10 -6.19 -10.42
CA THR A 128 -11.97 -6.46 -11.85
C THR A 128 -12.56 -5.31 -12.66
N PHE A 129 -11.85 -4.88 -13.70
CA PHE A 129 -12.25 -3.73 -14.51
C PHE A 129 -12.61 -4.10 -15.96
N ASN A 130 -12.84 -5.39 -16.26
CA ASN A 130 -13.13 -5.85 -17.64
C ASN A 130 -14.25 -5.05 -18.31
N ARG A 131 -15.39 -4.90 -17.62
CA ARG A 131 -16.52 -4.12 -18.14
C ARG A 131 -16.22 -2.63 -18.26
N PHE A 132 -15.47 -2.09 -17.30
CA PHE A 132 -15.06 -0.69 -17.33
C PHE A 132 -14.21 -0.42 -18.57
N GLU A 133 -13.21 -1.25 -18.84
CA GLU A 133 -12.31 -1.12 -20.01
C GLU A 133 -13.01 -1.31 -21.36
N GLU A 134 -14.10 -2.06 -21.42
CA GLU A 134 -14.92 -2.28 -22.62
C GLU A 134 -15.89 -1.12 -22.91
N GLU A 135 -16.26 -0.34 -21.89
CA GLU A 135 -17.20 0.76 -22.02
C GLU A 135 -16.52 2.03 -22.59
N GLY A 136 -17.25 2.77 -23.42
CA GLY A 136 -16.76 4.05 -23.94
C GLY A 136 -16.82 5.15 -22.87
N HIS A 137 -15.66 5.67 -22.46
CA HIS A 137 -15.58 6.74 -21.46
C HIS A 137 -15.60 8.13 -22.08
N ASN A 138 -16.58 8.95 -21.68
CA ASN A 138 -16.59 10.38 -22.02
C ASN A 138 -15.52 11.16 -21.24
N ASN A 139 -15.25 10.76 -19.99
CA ASN A 139 -14.19 11.33 -19.15
C ASN A 139 -13.63 10.24 -18.23
N ILE A 140 -12.55 9.62 -18.69
CA ILE A 140 -11.89 8.52 -17.97
C ILE A 140 -11.47 8.91 -16.54
N ALA A 141 -11.04 10.15 -16.31
CA ALA A 141 -10.61 10.59 -14.99
C ALA A 141 -11.78 10.65 -14.00
N SER A 142 -12.94 11.15 -14.46
CA SER A 142 -14.17 11.20 -13.66
C SER A 142 -14.70 9.80 -13.37
N ASP A 143 -14.67 8.92 -14.38
CA ASP A 143 -15.19 7.55 -14.25
C ASP A 143 -14.28 6.71 -13.33
N CYS A 144 -12.96 6.82 -13.45
CA CYS A 144 -11.99 6.19 -12.54
C CYS A 144 -12.13 6.69 -11.10
N ARG A 145 -12.29 8.01 -10.91
CA ARG A 145 -12.52 8.61 -9.59
C ARG A 145 -13.78 8.01 -8.94
N LYS A 146 -14.90 7.97 -9.67
CA LYS A 146 -16.15 7.38 -9.17
C LYS A 146 -16.00 5.90 -8.85
N ALA A 147 -15.27 5.14 -9.67
CA ALA A 147 -14.98 3.74 -9.39
C ALA A 147 -14.22 3.56 -8.07
N MET A 148 -13.24 4.44 -7.79
CA MET A 148 -12.53 4.44 -6.50
C MET A 148 -13.44 4.84 -5.33
N GLU A 149 -14.23 5.91 -5.47
CA GLU A 149 -15.19 6.35 -4.44
C GLU A 149 -16.20 5.24 -4.10
N ASN A 150 -16.70 4.53 -5.11
CA ASN A 150 -17.60 3.39 -4.93
C ASN A 150 -16.90 2.22 -4.21
N ALA A 151 -15.65 1.91 -4.58
CA ALA A 151 -14.87 0.88 -3.92
C ALA A 151 -14.60 1.22 -2.45
N ILE A 152 -14.23 2.46 -2.15
CA ILE A 152 -14.04 2.95 -0.77
C ILE A 152 -15.34 2.83 0.02
N SER A 153 -16.46 3.26 -0.55
CA SER A 153 -17.78 3.17 0.08
C SER A 153 -18.13 1.72 0.42
N MET A 154 -17.97 0.80 -0.53
CA MET A 154 -18.24 -0.63 -0.36
C MET A 154 -17.37 -1.25 0.74
N LEU A 155 -16.07 -0.95 0.75
CA LEU A 155 -15.15 -1.49 1.75
C LEU A 155 -15.36 -0.86 3.14
N SER A 156 -15.73 0.41 3.20
CA SER A 156 -16.04 1.11 4.45
C SER A 156 -17.31 0.56 5.09
N GLU A 157 -18.33 0.25 4.29
CA GLU A 157 -19.54 -0.44 4.76
C GLU A 157 -19.21 -1.83 5.30
N ALA A 158 -18.38 -2.59 4.57
CA ALA A 158 -17.93 -3.89 5.03
C ALA A 158 -17.14 -3.82 6.34
N LEU A 159 -16.26 -2.83 6.48
CA LEU A 159 -15.50 -2.58 7.69
C LEU A 159 -16.41 -2.26 8.88
N GLU A 160 -17.42 -1.43 8.67
CA GLU A 160 -18.39 -1.06 9.69
C GLU A 160 -19.25 -2.27 10.13
N ASN A 161 -19.65 -3.12 9.19
CA ASN A 161 -20.36 -4.36 9.49
C ASN A 161 -19.51 -5.30 10.36
N VAL A 162 -18.23 -5.49 10.00
CA VAL A 162 -17.30 -6.33 10.76
C VAL A 162 -17.06 -5.76 12.16
N ARG A 163 -16.92 -4.44 12.30
CA ARG A 163 -16.81 -3.75 13.60
C ARG A 163 -18.04 -3.97 14.49
N LYS A 164 -19.21 -4.15 13.89
CA LYS A 164 -20.48 -4.49 14.58
C LYS A 164 -20.65 -6.00 14.83
N GLY A 165 -19.69 -6.84 14.43
CA GLY A 165 -19.78 -8.30 14.57
C GLY A 165 -20.73 -8.95 13.56
N LYS A 166 -21.07 -8.26 12.46
CA LYS A 166 -21.86 -8.78 11.34
C LYS A 166 -20.95 -9.32 10.23
N ALA A 167 -21.55 -10.06 9.29
CA ALA A 167 -20.88 -10.43 8.05
C ALA A 167 -20.47 -9.16 7.26
N PRO A 168 -19.30 -9.15 6.60
CA PRO A 168 -18.80 -7.97 5.88
C PRO A 168 -19.72 -7.53 4.74
N PHE A 169 -20.38 -8.47 4.08
CA PHE A 169 -21.42 -8.21 3.11
C PHE A 169 -22.69 -8.87 3.61
N GLU A 170 -23.81 -8.16 3.56
CA GLU A 170 -25.11 -8.81 3.71
C GLU A 170 -25.29 -9.66 2.46
N ASP A 171 -25.49 -10.98 2.62
CA ASP A 171 -25.90 -11.82 1.51
C ASP A 171 -27.26 -11.27 1.05
N GLU A 172 -27.28 -10.49 -0.05
CA GLU A 172 -28.51 -10.25 -0.77
C GLU A 172 -28.97 -11.64 -1.25
N GLU A 173 -29.98 -12.20 -0.58
CA GLU A 173 -30.69 -13.39 -1.07
C GLU A 173 -31.13 -13.10 -2.52
N ILE A 174 -30.44 -13.72 -3.49
CA ILE A 174 -30.79 -13.70 -4.92
C ILE A 174 -32.01 -14.58 -5.15
#